data_AF-A0A967WG46-F1
#
_entry.id   AF-A0A967WG46-F1
#
_cell.length_a   1.000
_cell.length_b   1.000
_cell.length_c   1.000
_cell.angle_alpha   90.00
_cell.angle_beta   90.00
_cell.angle_gamma   90.00
#
_symmetry.space_group_name_H-M   'P 1'
#
loop_
_entity.id
_entity.type
_entity.pdbx_description
1 polymer ?
#
loop_
_entity_poly.entity_id
_entity_poly.type
_entity_poly.pdbx_seq_one_letter_code
_entity_poly.pdbx_strand_id
1 'polypeptide(L)'
;MAQEGDYLAALSSAASYLVAEDNLQIEDAGGKEILVFSALKPAPLAGTLWGFAGFVDANGTARSALAGTEITATFDEEGNLAGSSGCNNYSTTYEVSGDQMTISGPIASTMMMCPTPGVMEQEAEYLAALETVSSYVSRPSSSRCSMPRASPS
;
A
#
# COMPACT_ATOMS: atom_id res chain seq x y z
N MET A 1 19.61 -18.21 -11.66
CA MET A 1 18.93 -18.44 -12.95
C MET A 1 18.00 -19.66 -12.96
N ALA A 2 18.04 -20.59 -11.99
CA ALA A 2 17.18 -21.79 -12.01
C ALA A 2 15.67 -21.49 -12.03
N GLN A 3 15.22 -20.49 -11.26
CA GLN A 3 13.81 -20.12 -11.16
C GLN A 3 13.17 -19.71 -12.51
N GLU A 4 13.93 -19.05 -13.39
CA GLU A 4 13.44 -18.65 -14.71
C GLU A 4 13.28 -19.86 -15.64
N GLY A 5 14.24 -20.80 -15.61
CA GLY A 5 14.18 -22.02 -16.39
C GLY A 5 13.03 -22.94 -15.96
N ASP A 6 12.84 -23.11 -14.66
CA ASP A 6 11.77 -23.95 -14.10
C ASP A 6 10.38 -23.35 -14.40
N TYR A 7 10.26 -22.02 -14.34
CA TYR A 7 9.03 -21.30 -14.69
C TYR A 7 8.65 -21.47 -16.17
N LEU A 8 9.61 -21.29 -17.08
CA LEU A 8 9.38 -21.46 -18.51
C LEU A 8 9.08 -22.92 -18.88
N ALA A 9 9.74 -23.87 -18.22
CA ALA A 9 9.45 -25.30 -18.39
C ALA A 9 8.03 -25.63 -17.93
N ALA A 10 7.62 -25.15 -16.75
CA ALA A 10 6.26 -25.35 -16.23
C ALA A 10 5.20 -24.71 -17.16
N LEU A 11 5.43 -23.49 -17.65
CA LEU A 11 4.53 -22.86 -18.64
C LEU A 11 4.41 -23.67 -19.93
N SER A 12 5.50 -24.27 -20.40
CA SER A 12 5.47 -25.09 -21.62
C SER A 12 4.68 -26.39 -21.47
N SER A 13 4.53 -26.90 -20.24
CA SER A 13 3.73 -28.08 -19.91
C SER A 13 2.29 -27.77 -19.50
N ALA A 14 1.90 -26.49 -19.46
CA ALA A 14 0.55 -26.07 -19.07
C ALA A 14 -0.50 -26.60 -20.04
N ALA A 15 -1.50 -27.30 -19.53
CA ALA A 15 -2.60 -27.87 -20.32
C ALA A 15 -3.97 -27.31 -19.90
N SER A 16 -4.18 -27.05 -18.61
CA SER A 16 -5.41 -26.45 -18.07
C SER A 16 -5.10 -25.39 -17.01
N TYR A 17 -6.10 -24.53 -16.77
CA TYR A 17 -6.07 -23.56 -15.68
C TYR A 17 -7.37 -23.65 -14.87
N LEU A 18 -7.26 -23.45 -13.57
CA LEU A 18 -8.36 -23.39 -12.62
C LEU A 18 -8.25 -22.08 -11.83
N VAL A 19 -9.38 -21.38 -11.72
CA VAL A 19 -9.48 -20.17 -10.89
C VAL A 19 -10.32 -20.54 -9.67
N ALA A 20 -9.71 -20.49 -8.49
CA ALA A 20 -10.35 -20.81 -7.22
C ALA A 20 -10.18 -19.63 -6.25
N GLU A 21 -11.27 -18.91 -5.99
CA GLU A 21 -11.39 -17.71 -5.12
C GLU A 21 -10.29 -16.66 -5.30
N ASP A 22 -9.09 -16.91 -4.76
CA ASP A 22 -7.93 -16.03 -4.78
C ASP A 22 -6.68 -16.63 -5.44
N ASN A 23 -6.76 -17.82 -6.03
CA ASN A 23 -5.63 -18.48 -6.67
C ASN A 23 -5.94 -18.86 -8.13
N LEU A 24 -4.98 -18.63 -9.01
CA LEU A 24 -4.91 -19.18 -10.36
C LEU A 24 -3.95 -20.38 -10.31
N GLN A 25 -4.48 -21.58 -10.49
CA GLN A 25 -3.73 -22.81 -10.61
C GLN A 25 -3.58 -23.17 -12.08
N ILE A 26 -2.38 -23.57 -12.48
CA ILE A 26 -2.09 -24.13 -13.81
C ILE A 26 -1.69 -25.59 -13.61
N GLU A 27 -2.28 -26.46 -14.41
CA GLU A 27 -2.06 -27.90 -14.36
C GLU A 27 -1.44 -28.41 -15.66
N ASP A 28 -0.71 -29.52 -15.55
CA ASP A 28 -0.24 -30.28 -16.70
C ASP A 28 -1.34 -31.19 -17.29
N ALA A 29 -1.04 -31.84 -18.42
CA ALA A 29 -1.98 -32.76 -19.07
C ALA A 29 -2.36 -33.99 -18.23
N GLY A 30 -1.65 -34.24 -17.12
CA GLY A 30 -1.94 -35.28 -16.14
C GLY A 30 -2.78 -34.80 -14.95
N GLY A 31 -3.20 -33.52 -14.93
CA GLY A 31 -3.95 -32.92 -13.82
C GLY A 31 -3.08 -32.62 -12.60
N LYS A 32 -1.75 -32.52 -12.76
CA LYS A 32 -0.85 -32.12 -11.69
C LYS A 32 -0.66 -30.61 -11.70
N GLU A 33 -0.79 -29.98 -10.53
CA GLU A 33 -0.49 -28.57 -10.33
C GLU A 33 1.01 -28.28 -10.56
N ILE A 34 1.30 -27.36 -11.49
CA ILE A 34 2.66 -26.98 -11.89
C ILE A 34 2.96 -25.50 -11.63
N LEU A 35 1.95 -24.63 -11.61
CA LEU A 35 2.09 -23.23 -11.20
C LEU A 35 0.88 -22.81 -10.37
N VAL A 36 1.13 -22.02 -9.31
CA VAL A 36 0.08 -21.38 -8.52
C VAL A 36 0.40 -19.91 -8.41
N PHE A 37 -0.55 -19.08 -8.78
CA PHE A 37 -0.51 -17.64 -8.58
C PHE A 37 -1.55 -17.27 -7.54
N SER A 38 -1.17 -16.51 -6.53
CA SER A 38 -2.12 -15.90 -5.61
C SER A 38 -2.45 -14.49 -6.09
N ALA A 39 -3.73 -14.19 -6.18
CA ALA A 39 -4.25 -12.86 -6.41
C ALA A 39 -3.74 -11.97 -5.27
N LEU A 40 -2.91 -10.99 -5.64
CA LEU A 40 -2.50 -9.96 -4.72
C LEU A 40 -3.67 -9.00 -4.54
N LYS A 41 -4.57 -9.33 -3.62
CA LYS A 41 -5.64 -8.39 -3.24
C LYS A 41 -4.98 -7.12 -2.68
N PRO A 42 -5.34 -5.94 -3.19
CA PRO A 42 -4.94 -4.70 -2.55
C PRO A 42 -5.42 -4.71 -1.10
N ALA A 43 -4.60 -4.19 -0.18
CA ALA A 43 -5.08 -3.98 1.18
C ALA A 43 -6.32 -3.08 1.13
N PRO A 44 -7.38 -3.40 1.90
CA PRO A 44 -8.56 -2.54 1.95
C PRO A 44 -8.11 -1.15 2.42
N LEU A 45 -8.60 -0.10 1.75
CA LEU A 45 -8.27 1.26 2.12
C LEU A 45 -8.79 1.56 3.54
N ALA A 46 -10.08 1.29 3.75
CA ALA A 46 -10.73 1.41 5.04
C ALA A 46 -10.33 0.27 6.00
N GLY A 47 -10.21 0.60 7.29
CA GLY A 47 -9.81 -0.34 8.35
C GLY A 47 -8.32 -0.67 8.37
N THR A 48 -7.51 -0.06 7.50
CA THR A 48 -6.06 -0.22 7.47
C THR A 48 -5.37 0.99 8.09
N LEU A 49 -4.40 0.73 8.97
CA LEU A 49 -3.48 1.74 9.49
C LEU A 49 -2.34 1.93 8.50
N TRP A 50 -2.32 3.08 7.83
CA TRP A 50 -1.29 3.45 6.88
C TRP A 50 -0.20 4.27 7.56
N GLY A 51 1.05 3.85 7.43
CA GLY A 51 2.22 4.63 7.84
C GLY A 51 2.77 5.45 6.68
N PHE A 52 3.11 6.71 6.95
CA PHE A 52 3.73 7.57 5.94
C PHE A 52 5.17 7.15 5.64
N ALA A 53 5.43 6.77 4.40
CA ALA A 53 6.79 6.45 3.95
C ALA A 53 7.56 7.70 3.45
N GLY A 54 6.83 8.68 2.94
CA GLY A 54 7.37 9.86 2.29
C GLY A 54 6.45 10.39 1.20
N PHE A 55 6.88 11.47 0.56
CA PHE A 55 6.16 12.13 -0.53
C PHE A 55 7.15 12.56 -1.60
N VAL A 56 6.62 12.87 -2.77
CA VAL A 56 7.41 13.45 -3.86
C VAL A 56 7.03 14.92 -3.94
N ASP A 57 8.01 15.81 -3.81
CA ASP A 57 7.75 17.24 -3.91
C ASP A 57 7.43 17.67 -5.36
N ALA A 58 7.01 18.93 -5.55
CA ALA A 58 6.67 19.47 -6.86
C ALA A 58 7.84 19.42 -7.88
N ASN A 59 9.08 19.25 -7.42
CA ASN A 59 10.26 19.11 -8.27
C ASN A 59 10.58 17.65 -8.62
N GLY A 60 9.76 16.69 -8.18
CA GLY A 60 10.00 15.27 -8.38
C GLY A 60 11.00 14.66 -7.38
N THR A 61 11.36 15.40 -6.33
CA THR A 61 12.30 14.89 -5.32
C THR A 61 11.54 14.09 -4.27
N ALA A 62 11.85 12.80 -4.16
CA ALA A 62 11.31 11.97 -3.10
C ALA A 62 11.92 12.38 -1.76
N ARG A 63 11.07 12.79 -0.82
CA ARG A 63 11.42 13.05 0.58
C ARG A 63 10.84 11.95 1.46
N SER A 64 11.69 11.36 2.28
CA SER A 64 11.26 10.38 3.27
C SER A 64 10.71 11.08 4.51
N ALA A 65 9.87 10.36 5.26
CA ALA A 65 9.44 10.80 6.58
C ALA A 65 10.64 11.07 7.51
N LEU A 66 10.60 12.17 8.27
CA LEU A 66 11.61 12.50 9.26
C LEU A 66 11.71 11.40 10.34
N ALA A 67 12.95 11.03 10.69
CA ALA A 67 13.20 10.05 11.73
C ALA A 67 12.69 10.58 13.10
N GLY A 68 11.86 9.77 13.77
CA GLY A 68 11.22 10.17 15.03
C GLY A 68 9.85 10.85 14.85
N THR A 69 9.35 10.96 13.63
CA THR A 69 7.93 11.31 13.37
C THR A 69 7.19 10.06 12.94
N GLU A 70 6.08 9.76 13.60
CA GLU A 70 5.18 8.68 13.21
C GLU A 70 3.92 9.32 12.61
N ILE A 71 3.94 9.52 11.30
CA ILE A 71 2.76 9.99 10.58
C ILE A 71 1.92 8.77 10.20
N THR A 72 0.66 8.80 10.61
CA THR A 72 -0.30 7.72 10.39
C THR A 72 -1.56 8.25 9.74
N ALA A 73 -2.23 7.40 8.96
CA ALA A 73 -3.52 7.67 8.35
C ALA A 73 -4.41 6.44 8.47
N THR A 74 -5.60 6.62 9.04
CA THR A 74 -6.63 5.59 9.16
C THR A 74 -7.88 6.08 8.45
N PHE A 75 -8.35 5.29 7.49
CA PHE A 75 -9.60 5.52 6.79
C PHE A 75 -10.64 4.59 7.40
N ASP A 76 -11.82 5.10 7.77
CA ASP A 76 -12.93 4.26 8.23
C ASP A 76 -13.97 4.01 7.11
N GLU A 77 -14.91 3.10 7.35
CA GLU A 77 -15.99 2.80 6.40
C GLU A 77 -17.07 3.89 6.35
N GLU A 78 -17.07 4.82 7.31
CA GLU A 78 -18.04 5.91 7.44
C GLU A 78 -17.62 7.18 6.66
N GLY A 79 -16.42 7.19 6.06
CA GLY A 79 -15.89 8.30 5.27
C GLY A 79 -15.06 9.30 6.08
N ASN A 80 -14.52 8.91 7.24
CA ASN A 80 -13.59 9.72 8.03
C ASN A 80 -12.15 9.22 7.87
N LEU A 81 -11.25 10.21 7.77
CA LEU A 81 -9.81 10.03 7.76
C LEU A 81 -9.25 10.67 9.02
N ALA A 82 -8.59 9.89 9.86
CA ALA A 82 -7.95 10.38 11.07
C ALA A 82 -6.55 9.79 11.24
N GLY A 83 -5.67 10.52 11.91
CA GLY A 83 -4.30 10.07 12.11
C GLY A 83 -3.43 11.07 12.84
N SER A 84 -2.15 10.76 12.91
CA SER A 84 -1.13 11.68 13.42
C SER A 84 -0.34 12.29 12.26
N SER A 85 -0.13 13.60 12.28
CA SER A 85 0.78 14.33 11.38
C SER A 85 2.22 14.34 11.92
N GLY A 86 2.53 13.49 12.91
CA GLY A 86 3.84 13.36 13.55
C GLY A 86 4.04 14.30 14.74
N CYS A 87 3.40 15.47 14.73
CA CYS A 87 3.32 16.37 15.89
C CYS A 87 1.90 16.46 16.45
N ASN A 88 0.93 16.65 15.57
CA ASN A 88 -0.46 16.82 15.91
C ASN A 88 -1.28 15.61 15.52
N ASN A 89 -2.50 15.56 16.03
CA ASN A 89 -3.51 14.70 15.48
C ASN A 89 -4.34 15.51 14.50
N TYR A 90 -4.74 14.87 13.40
CA TYR A 90 -5.60 15.46 12.40
C TYR A 90 -6.79 14.54 12.12
N SER A 91 -7.89 15.16 11.71
CA SER A 91 -9.12 14.49 11.31
C SER A 91 -9.77 15.25 10.17
N THR A 92 -10.26 14.53 9.18
CA THR A 92 -11.00 15.06 8.04
C THR A 92 -12.01 14.02 7.55
N THR A 93 -12.82 14.39 6.57
CA THR A 93 -13.69 13.46 5.84
C THR A 93 -13.19 13.25 4.43
N TYR A 94 -13.35 12.02 3.93
CA TYR A 94 -12.90 11.60 2.62
C TYR A 94 -14.04 10.87 1.89
N GLU A 95 -14.09 11.02 0.59
CA GLU A 95 -14.99 10.29 -0.30
C GLU A 95 -14.18 9.52 -1.31
N VAL A 96 -14.57 8.26 -1.52
CA VAL A 96 -13.94 7.37 -2.50
C VAL A 96 -14.96 6.93 -3.54
N SER A 97 -14.58 7.08 -4.80
CA SER A 97 -15.36 6.62 -5.94
C SER A 97 -14.44 5.86 -6.90
N GLY A 98 -14.41 4.53 -6.75
CA GLY A 98 -13.46 3.66 -7.46
C GLY A 98 -12.02 3.95 -7.04
N ASP A 99 -11.21 4.43 -7.99
CA ASP A 99 -9.79 4.79 -7.80
C ASP A 99 -9.59 6.28 -7.48
N GLN A 100 -10.67 7.06 -7.47
CA GLN A 100 -10.64 8.48 -7.11
C GLN A 100 -10.91 8.65 -5.62
N MET A 101 -10.08 9.49 -4.99
CA MET A 101 -10.23 9.90 -3.60
C MET A 101 -10.27 11.41 -3.56
N THR A 102 -11.25 11.96 -2.85
CA THR A 102 -11.39 13.39 -2.62
C THR A 102 -11.52 13.63 -1.12
N ILE A 103 -10.86 14.67 -0.62
CA ILE A 103 -11.07 15.14 0.74
C ILE A 103 -12.21 16.16 0.72
N SER A 104 -13.36 15.77 1.28
CA SER A 104 -14.60 16.56 1.21
C SER A 104 -14.77 17.50 2.41
N GLY A 105 -14.04 17.26 3.50
CA GLY A 105 -14.12 18.03 4.75
C GLY A 105 -12.91 18.94 4.99
N PRO A 106 -13.08 19.99 5.82
CA PRO A 106 -11.94 20.75 6.31
C PRO A 106 -11.06 19.86 7.19
N ILE A 107 -9.75 19.95 7.00
CA ILE A 107 -8.79 19.26 7.84
C ILE A 107 -8.73 19.98 9.20
N ALA A 108 -9.21 19.30 10.24
CA ALA A 108 -9.02 19.76 11.62
C ALA A 108 -7.72 19.16 12.15
N SER A 109 -6.81 19.99 12.65
CA SER A 109 -5.60 19.56 13.34
C SER A 109 -5.48 20.22 14.71
N THR A 110 -4.78 19.54 15.64
CA THR A 110 -4.38 20.18 16.89
C THR A 110 -3.25 21.19 16.64
N MET A 111 -3.07 22.18 17.53
CA MET A 111 -1.98 23.17 17.45
C MET A 111 -0.95 22.96 18.57
N MET A 112 -0.40 21.75 18.67
CA MET A 112 0.76 21.47 19.51
C MET A 112 2.04 21.92 18.80
N MET A 113 2.96 22.49 19.57
CA MET A 113 4.29 22.84 19.06
C MET A 113 5.27 21.74 19.42
N CYS A 114 5.83 21.09 18.40
CA CYS A 114 6.88 20.10 18.60
C CYS A 114 8.27 20.74 18.59
N PRO A 115 9.16 20.35 19.52
CA PRO A 115 10.51 20.90 19.62
C PRO A 115 11.44 20.43 18.49
N THR A 116 11.04 19.40 17.74
CA THR A 116 11.86 18.79 16.70
C THR A 116 11.89 19.68 15.45
N PRO A 117 13.09 20.08 14.97
CA PRO A 117 13.22 20.87 13.75
C PRO A 117 12.65 20.13 12.53
N GLY A 118 11.94 20.86 11.66
CA GLY A 118 11.39 20.32 10.40
C GLY A 118 10.07 19.54 10.52
N VAL A 119 9.63 19.16 11.73
CA VAL A 119 8.36 18.41 11.92
C VAL A 119 7.15 19.27 11.59
N MET A 120 7.17 20.55 11.99
CA MET A 120 6.09 21.49 11.67
C MET A 120 6.00 21.78 10.15
N GLU A 121 7.14 21.83 9.46
CA GLU A 121 7.17 21.97 7.99
C GLU A 121 6.64 20.73 7.30
N GLN A 122 7.08 19.54 7.72
CA GLN A 122 6.59 18.27 7.19
C GLN A 122 5.09 18.11 7.42
N GLU A 123 4.58 18.51 8.59
CA GLU A 123 3.14 18.55 8.86
C GLU A 123 2.41 19.47 7.87
N ALA A 124 2.87 20.71 7.70
CA ALA A 124 2.22 21.65 6.79
C ALA A 124 2.23 21.15 5.33
N GLU A 125 3.35 20.60 4.88
CA GLU A 125 3.48 19.99 3.55
C GLU A 125 2.57 18.75 3.41
N TYR A 126 2.46 17.92 4.44
CA TYR A 126 1.60 16.74 4.47
C TYR A 126 0.11 17.12 4.40
N LEU A 127 -0.34 18.07 5.22
CA LEU A 127 -1.75 18.52 5.22
C LEU A 127 -2.10 19.22 3.90
N ALA A 128 -1.21 20.04 3.36
CA ALA A 128 -1.41 20.67 2.04
C ALA A 128 -1.46 19.61 0.91
N ALA A 129 -0.63 18.57 0.98
CA ALA A 129 -0.68 17.49 0.00
C ALA A 129 -2.00 16.71 0.07
N LEU A 130 -2.53 16.46 1.27
CA LEU A 130 -3.83 15.81 1.48
C LEU A 130 -4.97 16.55 0.79
N GLU A 131 -4.99 17.89 0.83
CA GLU A 131 -6.02 18.70 0.14
C GLU A 131 -5.97 18.57 -1.39
N THR A 132 -4.82 18.19 -1.95
CA THR A 132 -4.64 18.03 -3.40
C THR A 132 -4.85 16.59 -3.89
N VAL A 133 -5.21 15.67 -3.00
CA VAL A 133 -5.44 14.27 -3.36
C VAL A 133 -6.64 14.17 -4.30
N SER A 134 -6.42 13.44 -5.40
CA SER A 134 -7.41 13.21 -6.46
C SER A 134 -7.51 11.74 -6.87
N SER A 135 -6.49 10.94 -6.58
CA SER A 135 -6.45 9.51 -6.88
C SER A 135 -5.62 8.77 -5.85
N TYR A 136 -5.93 7.50 -5.65
CA TYR A 136 -5.16 6.61 -4.80
C TYR A 136 -4.93 5.28 -5.51
N VAL A 137 -3.84 4.60 -5.14
CA VAL A 137 -3.58 3.23 -5.57
C VAL A 137 -3.12 2.42 -4.36
N SER A 138 -3.95 1.47 -3.93
CA SER A 138 -3.54 0.49 -2.94
C SER A 138 -2.64 -0.53 -3.63
N ARG A 139 -1.38 -0.59 -3.20
CA ARG A 139 -0.49 -1.67 -3.61
C ARG A 139 -0.55 -2.76 -2.55
N PRO A 140 -0.64 -4.04 -2.94
CA PRO A 140 -0.45 -5.13 -1.99
C PRO A 140 0.90 -4.91 -1.29
N SER A 141 0.90 -4.97 0.04
CA SER A 141 2.14 -4.99 0.80
C SER A 141 2.90 -6.20 0.31
N SER A 142 3.97 -5.97 -0.47
CA SER A 142 4.89 -7.02 -0.86
C SER A 142 5.64 -7.43 0.40
N SER A 143 4.96 -8.19 1.26
CA SER A 143 5.61 -9.08 2.20
C SER A 143 6.57 -9.86 1.33
N ARG A 144 7.87 -9.57 1.42
CA ARG A 144 8.89 -10.23 0.62
C ARG A 144 8.60 -11.72 0.75
N CYS A 145 8.19 -12.38 -0.34
CA CYS A 145 8.05 -13.82 -0.40
C CYS A 145 9.41 -14.41 -0.07
N SER A 146 9.65 -14.64 1.22
CA SER A 146 10.79 -15.36 1.74
C SER A 146 10.43 -16.82 1.54
N MET A 147 10.65 -17.33 0.33
CA MET A 147 10.49 -18.75 0.06
C MET A 147 11.43 -19.53 1.00
N PRO A 148 10.94 -20.58 1.68
CA PRO A 148 11.83 -21.52 2.32
C PRO A 148 12.69 -22.16 1.23
N ARG A 149 14.00 -21.99 1.37
CA ARG A 149 15.02 -22.63 0.56
C ARG A 149 14.76 -24.14 0.56
N ALA A 150 14.20 -24.67 -0.53
CA ALA A 150 14.18 -26.10 -0.78
C ALA A 150 15.64 -26.57 -0.84
N SER A 151 16.07 -27.29 0.19
CA SER A 151 17.36 -27.94 0.22
C SER A 151 17.27 -29.20 -0.64
N PRO A 152 18.13 -29.38 -1.65
CA PRO A 152 18.32 -30.69 -2.24
C PRO A 152 19.10 -31.58 -1.25
N SER A 153 18.73 -32.85 -1.27
CA SER A 153 19.16 -33.96 -0.40
C SER A 153 20.65 -34.03 -0.08
#